data_AF-A0A1V5TSX6-F1
#
_entry.id   AF-A0A1V5TSX6-F1
#
_cell.length_a   1.000
_cell.length_b   1.000
_cell.length_c   1.000
_cell.angle_alpha   90.00
_cell.angle_beta   90.00
_cell.angle_gamma   90.00
#
_symmetry.space_group_name_H-M   'P 1'
#
loop_
_entity.id
_entity.type
_entity.pdbx_description
1 polymer ?
#
loop_
_entity_poly.entity_id
_entity_poly.type
_entity_poly.pdbx_seq_one_letter_code
_entity_poly.pdbx_strand_id
1 'polypeptide(L)'
;MKNYEYIVITQEMIDEANKLIDKVKVNRTIASKIDTLTGILGEFAFAQYMYNDWKKNRVGENKGDVNFKDIEIKASAFPFSESLNLLVREDYAKKRKPPFYVQIIIDVNSNKADKIEKDTKAYIAGWATAKEIDSAPKKDFGSKLSDSGGYKCFYIQIKNLHEMNTFKKDYYNNVKSN
;
A
#
# COMPACT_ATOMS: atom_id res chain seq x y z
N MET A 1 17.75 14.56 3.83
CA MET A 1 16.70 13.87 3.08
C MET A 1 16.70 12.41 3.51
N LYS A 2 15.51 11.82 3.75
CA LYS A 2 15.41 10.37 3.94
C LYS A 2 15.77 9.68 2.62
N ASN A 3 16.51 8.58 2.69
CA ASN A 3 16.68 7.69 1.55
C ASN A 3 15.54 6.66 1.58
N TYR A 4 14.76 6.59 0.51
CA TYR A 4 13.66 5.64 0.38
C TYR A 4 14.11 4.46 -0.48
N GLU A 5 13.96 3.26 0.07
CA GLU A 5 14.14 2.00 -0.65
C GLU A 5 13.14 1.92 -1.81
N TYR A 6 13.55 1.36 -2.93
CA TYR A 6 12.66 1.14 -4.07
C TYR A 6 12.95 -0.17 -4.78
N ILE A 7 11.90 -0.73 -5.38
CA ILE A 7 11.98 -1.86 -6.29
C ILE A 7 11.69 -1.36 -7.70
N VAL A 8 12.51 -1.77 -8.67
CA VAL A 8 12.25 -1.49 -10.08
C VAL A 8 11.23 -2.51 -10.58
N ILE A 9 10.08 -2.03 -11.07
CA ILE A 9 9.03 -2.88 -11.60
C ILE A 9 9.48 -3.45 -12.95
N THR A 10 9.56 -4.78 -13.04
CA THR A 10 9.94 -5.46 -14.28
C THR A 10 8.73 -5.70 -15.18
N GLN A 11 8.98 -5.97 -16.46
CA GLN A 11 7.91 -6.39 -17.37
C GLN A 11 7.24 -7.69 -16.89
N GLU A 12 8.02 -8.64 -16.35
CA GLU A 12 7.50 -9.91 -15.81
C GLU A 12 6.50 -9.67 -14.66
N MET A 13 6.79 -8.71 -13.77
CA MET A 13 5.85 -8.31 -12.71
C MET A 13 4.55 -7.74 -13.28
N ILE A 14 4.63 -6.89 -14.31
CA ILE A 14 3.45 -6.29 -14.95
C ILE A 14 2.60 -7.36 -15.63
N ASP A 15 3.23 -8.25 -16.40
CA ASP A 15 2.55 -9.32 -17.12
C ASP A 15 1.83 -10.26 -16.15
N GLU A 16 2.49 -10.65 -15.06
CA GLU A 16 1.87 -11.50 -14.05
C GLU A 16 0.76 -10.78 -13.29
N ALA A 17 0.96 -9.52 -12.92
CA ALA A 17 -0.06 -8.72 -12.26
C ALA A 17 -1.33 -8.61 -13.11
N ASN A 18 -1.19 -8.41 -14.42
CA ASN A 18 -2.32 -8.36 -15.36
C ASN A 18 -3.11 -9.68 -15.39
N LYS A 19 -2.44 -10.85 -15.34
CA LYS A 19 -3.12 -12.15 -15.26
C LYS A 19 -3.92 -12.33 -13.97
N LEU A 20 -3.51 -11.66 -12.90
CA LEU A 20 -4.15 -11.75 -11.58
C LEU A 20 -5.28 -10.72 -11.38
N ILE A 21 -5.41 -9.70 -12.24
CA ILE A 21 -6.45 -8.66 -12.11
C ILE A 21 -7.84 -9.27 -11.99
N ASP A 22 -8.20 -10.20 -12.87
CA ASP A 22 -9.53 -10.82 -12.87
C ASP A 22 -9.78 -11.67 -11.63
N LYS A 23 -8.72 -12.25 -11.07
CA LYS A 23 -8.80 -12.97 -9.80
C LYS A 23 -8.98 -12.01 -8.63
N VAL A 24 -8.35 -10.83 -8.62
CA VAL A 24 -8.32 -9.93 -7.45
C VAL A 24 -9.44 -8.88 -7.48
N LYS A 25 -10.13 -8.73 -8.61
CA LYS A 25 -11.20 -7.74 -8.80
C LYS A 25 -12.26 -7.84 -7.70
N VAL A 26 -12.30 -6.83 -6.84
CA VAL A 26 -13.34 -6.64 -5.83
C VAL A 26 -14.40 -5.70 -6.38
N ASN A 27 -15.68 -6.01 -6.13
CA ASN A 27 -16.80 -5.10 -6.43
C ASN A 27 -16.74 -3.88 -5.49
N ARG A 28 -15.88 -2.91 -5.81
CA ARG A 28 -15.74 -1.64 -5.09
C ARG A 28 -15.62 -0.49 -6.07
N THR A 29 -15.82 0.74 -5.58
CA THR A 29 -15.55 1.96 -6.34
C THR A 29 -14.11 1.97 -6.83
N ILE A 30 -13.92 1.94 -8.15
CA ILE A 30 -12.60 1.98 -8.79
C ILE A 30 -12.17 3.45 -8.86
N ALA A 31 -11.11 3.81 -8.13
CA ALA A 31 -10.61 5.18 -8.10
C ALA A 31 -9.82 5.56 -9.36
N SER A 32 -9.15 4.59 -10.00
CA SER A 32 -8.43 4.77 -11.27
C SER A 32 -8.39 3.45 -12.06
N LYS A 33 -8.16 3.54 -13.38
CA LYS A 33 -8.06 2.37 -14.27
C LYS A 33 -6.95 1.39 -13.85
N ILE A 34 -5.93 1.89 -13.16
CA ILE A 34 -4.76 1.12 -12.71
C ILE A 34 -4.80 0.77 -11.22
N ASP A 35 -5.90 1.03 -10.50
CA ASP A 35 -6.00 0.83 -9.04
C ASP A 35 -5.71 -0.63 -8.64
N THR A 36 -6.34 -1.59 -9.34
CA THR A 36 -6.12 -3.03 -9.06
C THR A 36 -4.69 -3.45 -9.41
N LEU A 37 -4.18 -3.00 -10.55
CA LEU A 37 -2.79 -3.26 -10.97
C LEU A 37 -1.79 -2.68 -9.95
N THR A 38 -2.05 -1.48 -9.45
CA THR A 38 -1.24 -0.79 -8.44
C THR A 38 -1.19 -1.59 -7.14
N GLY A 39 -2.34 -2.09 -6.68
CA GLY A 39 -2.42 -2.94 -5.48
C GLY A 39 -1.54 -4.18 -5.60
N ILE A 40 -1.68 -4.91 -6.71
CA ILE A 40 -0.92 -6.15 -6.97
C ILE A 40 0.58 -5.86 -7.05
N LEU A 41 0.97 -4.85 -7.82
CA LEU A 41 2.39 -4.48 -7.97
C LEU A 41 3.00 -3.98 -6.66
N GLY A 42 2.21 -3.36 -5.79
CA GLY A 42 2.63 -3.02 -4.42
C GLY A 42 2.96 -4.26 -3.59
N GLU A 43 2.13 -5.29 -3.64
CA GLU A 43 2.42 -6.56 -2.96
C GLU A 43 3.67 -7.25 -3.53
N PHE A 44 3.85 -7.23 -4.85
CA PHE A 44 5.06 -7.77 -5.50
C PHE A 44 6.32 -7.02 -5.08
N ALA A 45 6.28 -5.68 -5.07
CA ALA A 45 7.40 -4.85 -4.62
C ALA A 45 7.74 -5.14 -3.15
N PHE A 46 6.73 -5.29 -2.29
CA PHE A 46 6.97 -5.65 -0.90
C PHE A 46 7.59 -7.05 -0.74
N ALA A 47 7.07 -8.04 -1.46
CA ALA A 47 7.61 -9.40 -1.46
C ALA A 47 9.08 -9.42 -1.94
N GLN A 48 9.39 -8.67 -2.99
CA GLN A 48 10.77 -8.50 -3.46
C GLN A 48 11.67 -7.91 -2.37
N TYR A 49 11.22 -6.87 -1.67
CA TYR A 49 11.99 -6.26 -0.58
C TYR A 49 12.19 -7.20 0.63
N MET A 50 11.14 -7.93 1.01
CA MET A 50 11.20 -8.80 2.18
C MET A 50 12.02 -10.06 1.92
N TYR A 51 11.80 -10.71 0.77
CA TYR A 51 12.28 -12.07 0.50
C TYR A 51 13.26 -12.16 -0.66
N ASN A 52 13.62 -11.04 -1.28
CA ASN A 52 14.38 -10.97 -2.53
C ASN A 52 13.72 -11.78 -3.68
N ASP A 53 12.40 -11.97 -3.60
CA ASP A 53 11.63 -12.76 -4.55
C ASP A 53 10.15 -12.31 -4.54
N TRP A 54 9.75 -11.57 -5.57
CA TRP A 54 8.39 -11.06 -5.72
C TRP A 54 7.33 -12.15 -5.87
N LYS A 55 7.72 -13.38 -6.25
CA LYS A 55 6.80 -14.52 -6.39
C LYS A 55 6.32 -15.04 -5.03
N LYS A 56 7.00 -14.67 -3.94
CA LYS A 56 6.57 -14.95 -2.55
C LYS A 56 5.53 -13.95 -2.07
N ASN A 57 4.42 -13.86 -2.79
CA ASN A 57 3.27 -13.02 -2.47
C ASN A 57 2.01 -13.88 -2.24
N ARG A 58 0.92 -13.28 -1.75
CA ARG A 58 -0.37 -13.96 -1.53
C ARG A 58 -1.49 -13.44 -2.45
N VAL A 59 -1.13 -12.72 -3.53
CA VAL A 59 -2.11 -12.04 -4.40
C VAL A 59 -3.06 -13.07 -4.99
N GLY A 60 -4.36 -12.86 -4.79
CA GLY A 60 -5.43 -13.74 -5.29
C GLY A 60 -5.79 -14.89 -4.34
N GLU A 61 -4.95 -15.19 -3.37
CA GLU A 61 -5.19 -16.17 -2.30
C GLU A 61 -5.73 -15.50 -1.01
N ASN A 62 -5.50 -14.20 -0.85
CA ASN A 62 -5.78 -13.40 0.35
C ASN A 62 -7.07 -12.56 0.27
N LYS A 63 -8.08 -12.95 -0.53
CA LYS A 63 -9.32 -12.14 -0.69
C LYS A 63 -10.01 -11.86 0.64
N GLY A 64 -9.95 -10.61 1.09
CA GLY A 64 -10.58 -10.15 2.35
C GLY A 64 -9.69 -10.27 3.59
N ASP A 65 -8.50 -10.86 3.44
CA ASP A 65 -7.47 -11.02 4.47
C ASP A 65 -6.35 -9.98 4.27
N VAL A 66 -5.42 -9.89 5.22
CA VAL A 66 -4.24 -9.02 5.14
C VAL A 66 -3.25 -9.53 4.09
N ASN A 67 -2.49 -8.61 3.47
CA ASN A 67 -1.58 -8.93 2.36
C ASN A 67 -0.52 -9.97 2.77
N PHE A 68 -0.02 -9.86 3.99
CA PHE A 68 0.74 -10.89 4.71
C PHE A 68 0.14 -11.03 6.10
N LYS A 69 0.33 -12.18 6.78
CA LYS A 69 -0.37 -12.56 8.03
C LYS A 69 -0.57 -11.43 9.06
N ASP A 70 0.36 -10.49 9.15
CA ASP A 70 0.34 -9.36 10.10
C ASP A 70 0.61 -7.98 9.44
N ILE A 71 0.55 -7.88 8.11
CA ILE A 71 0.93 -6.67 7.36
C ILE A 71 -0.13 -6.33 6.30
N GLU A 72 -0.57 -5.08 6.32
CA GLU A 72 -1.39 -4.47 5.27
C GLU A 72 -0.53 -3.55 4.40
N ILE A 73 -0.52 -3.81 3.10
CA ILE A 73 0.14 -2.98 2.09
C ILE A 73 -0.87 -1.97 1.54
N LYS A 74 -0.52 -0.70 1.62
CA LYS A 74 -1.22 0.40 0.94
C LYS A 74 -0.38 0.85 -0.24
N ALA A 75 -0.79 0.48 -1.45
CA ALA A 75 -0.13 0.89 -2.68
C ALA A 75 -0.92 2.01 -3.37
N SER A 76 -0.22 3.03 -3.87
CA SER A 76 -0.79 4.12 -4.67
C SER A 76 0.09 4.42 -5.88
N ALA A 77 -0.50 4.79 -7.02
CA ALA A 77 0.23 5.21 -8.22
C ALA A 77 0.15 6.73 -8.38
N PHE A 78 1.21 7.43 -7.98
CA PHE A 78 1.35 8.88 -8.05
C PHE A 78 2.83 9.27 -8.22
N PRO A 79 3.14 10.43 -8.83
CA PRO A 79 4.49 10.97 -8.79
C PRO A 79 4.97 11.07 -7.34
N PHE A 80 6.12 10.47 -7.03
CA PHE A 80 6.59 10.32 -5.67
C PHE A 80 6.82 11.69 -5.02
N SER A 81 6.28 11.85 -3.81
CA SER A 81 6.50 13.03 -2.97
C SER A 81 6.36 12.66 -1.51
N GLU A 82 7.23 13.19 -0.66
CA GLU A 82 7.15 13.02 0.79
C GLU A 82 5.87 13.63 1.42
N SER A 83 5.16 14.48 0.66
CA SER A 83 3.89 15.08 1.05
C SER A 83 2.68 14.15 0.88
N LEU A 84 2.85 13.03 0.17
CA LEU A 84 1.84 11.99 0.05
C LEU A 84 1.61 11.32 1.42
N ASN A 85 0.50 10.60 1.53
CA ASN A 85 0.01 10.08 2.81
C ASN A 85 -0.24 8.59 2.74
N LEU A 86 0.11 7.88 3.82
CA LEU A 86 -0.52 6.62 4.17
C LEU A 86 -1.96 6.91 4.60
N LEU A 87 -2.93 6.34 3.89
CA LEU A 87 -4.36 6.54 4.14
C LEU A 87 -5.01 5.23 4.60
N VAL A 88 -5.68 5.28 5.75
CA VAL A 88 -6.47 4.18 6.26
C VAL A 88 -7.88 4.67 6.56
N ARG A 89 -8.88 4.12 5.87
CA ARG A 89 -10.28 4.46 6.13
C ARG A 89 -10.67 4.07 7.55
N GLU A 90 -11.41 4.96 8.22
CA GLU A 90 -11.83 4.77 9.61
C GLU A 90 -12.66 3.49 9.81
N ASP A 91 -13.57 3.21 8.89
CA ASP A 91 -14.41 2.00 8.95
C ASP A 91 -13.62 0.71 8.78
N TYR A 92 -12.47 0.77 8.09
CA TYR A 92 -11.58 -0.37 7.92
C TYR A 92 -10.66 -0.55 9.12
N ALA A 93 -10.10 0.54 9.65
CA ALA A 93 -9.29 0.51 10.88
C ALA A 93 -10.06 -0.07 12.08
N LYS A 94 -11.39 0.11 12.12
CA LYS A 94 -12.25 -0.49 13.16
C LYS A 94 -12.42 -2.01 12.98
N LYS A 95 -12.49 -2.50 11.74
CA LYS A 95 -12.78 -3.91 11.43
C LYS A 95 -11.51 -4.77 11.37
N ARG A 96 -10.41 -4.20 10.88
CA ARG A 96 -9.14 -4.88 10.65
C ARG A 96 -8.02 -4.06 11.27
N LYS A 97 -7.25 -4.70 12.14
CA LYS A 97 -6.11 -4.09 12.86
C LYS A 97 -4.83 -4.91 12.64
N PRO A 98 -4.32 -4.97 11.40
CA PRO A 98 -3.00 -5.55 11.17
C PRO A 98 -1.97 -4.82 12.04
N PRO A 99 -1.04 -5.54 12.69
CA PRO A 99 0.01 -4.93 13.49
C PRO A 99 0.79 -3.84 12.73
N PHE A 100 1.00 -4.05 11.42
CA PHE A 100 1.77 -3.17 10.57
C PHE A 100 1.03 -2.73 9.31
N TYR A 101 1.20 -1.46 8.96
CA TYR A 101 0.80 -0.87 7.69
C TYR A 101 2.04 -0.39 6.95
N VAL A 102 2.18 -0.72 5.67
CA VAL A 102 3.30 -0.28 4.82
C VAL A 102 2.76 0.53 3.66
N GLN A 103 3.32 1.71 3.42
CA GLN A 103 2.98 2.54 2.26
C GLN A 103 3.96 2.26 1.12
N ILE A 104 3.41 1.95 -0.06
CA ILE A 104 4.17 1.85 -1.30
C ILE A 104 3.64 2.87 -2.30
N ILE A 105 4.54 3.59 -2.97
CA ILE A 105 4.21 4.54 -4.02
C ILE A 105 4.86 4.07 -5.31
N ILE A 106 4.04 3.75 -6.31
CA ILE A 106 4.48 3.50 -7.67
C ILE A 106 4.62 4.86 -8.36
N ASP A 107 5.87 5.25 -8.62
CA ASP A 107 6.27 6.57 -9.11
C ASP A 107 5.98 6.74 -10.61
N VAL A 108 4.70 6.95 -10.91
CA VAL A 108 4.23 7.25 -12.26
C VAL A 108 4.41 8.72 -12.60
N ASN A 109 4.55 9.03 -13.88
CA ASN A 109 4.82 10.40 -14.37
C ASN A 109 3.69 11.41 -14.09
N SER A 110 2.48 10.95 -13.75
CA SER A 110 1.32 11.82 -13.52
C SER A 110 0.31 11.18 -12.58
N ASN A 111 -0.41 12.02 -11.82
CA ASN A 111 -1.57 11.59 -11.04
C ASN A 111 -2.76 11.13 -11.89
N LYS A 112 -2.70 11.32 -13.21
CA LYS A 112 -3.68 10.83 -14.20
C LYS A 112 -3.16 9.65 -15.02
N ALA A 113 -2.04 9.04 -14.62
CA ALA A 113 -1.48 7.90 -15.33
C ALA A 113 -2.52 6.78 -15.49
N ASP A 114 -2.61 6.25 -16.69
CA ASP A 114 -3.50 5.14 -17.06
C ASP A 114 -2.73 3.84 -17.34
N LYS A 115 -1.40 3.90 -17.23
CA LYS A 115 -0.48 2.77 -17.36
C LYS A 115 0.66 2.87 -16.35
N ILE A 116 1.22 1.71 -16.01
CA ILE A 116 2.47 1.56 -15.28
C ILE A 116 3.44 0.88 -16.25
N GLU A 117 4.56 1.54 -16.55
CA GLU A 117 5.55 1.03 -17.50
C GLU A 117 6.62 0.22 -16.79
N LYS A 118 7.32 -0.65 -17.54
CA LYS A 118 8.54 -1.27 -17.02
C LYS A 118 9.53 -0.20 -16.55
N ASP A 119 10.41 -0.58 -15.63
CA ASP A 119 11.42 0.28 -15.04
C ASP A 119 10.85 1.39 -14.12
N THR A 120 9.54 1.46 -13.94
CA THR A 120 8.89 2.32 -12.94
C THR A 120 9.36 1.93 -11.53
N LYS A 121 9.68 2.93 -10.70
CA LYS A 121 10.10 2.68 -9.31
C LYS A 121 8.89 2.54 -8.40
N ALA A 122 8.86 1.46 -7.63
CA ALA A 122 7.96 1.30 -6.49
C ALA A 122 8.73 1.65 -5.20
N TYR A 123 8.53 2.85 -4.69
CA TYR A 123 9.12 3.31 -3.44
C TYR A 123 8.40 2.66 -2.25
N ILE A 124 9.17 2.02 -1.38
CA ILE A 124 8.67 1.50 -0.10
C ILE A 124 8.83 2.61 0.92
N ALA A 125 7.80 3.46 0.97
CA ALA A 125 7.86 4.79 1.54
C ALA A 125 8.01 4.81 3.08
N GLY A 126 7.63 3.73 3.74
CA GLY A 126 7.73 3.58 5.19
C GLY A 126 6.57 2.78 5.76
N TRP A 127 6.56 2.68 7.08
CA TRP A 127 5.58 1.88 7.81
C TRP A 127 5.05 2.59 9.06
N ALA A 128 3.92 2.10 9.57
CA ALA A 128 3.29 2.53 10.81
C ALA A 128 2.62 1.34 11.52
N THR A 129 2.52 1.41 12.85
CA THR A 129 1.76 0.44 13.65
C THR A 129 0.26 0.73 13.64
N ALA A 130 -0.57 -0.26 13.97
CA ALA A 130 -2.00 -0.04 14.21
C ALA A 130 -2.29 1.06 15.23
N LYS A 131 -1.49 1.14 16.30
CA LYS A 131 -1.64 2.14 17.36
C LYS A 131 -1.42 3.55 16.84
N GLU A 132 -0.45 3.73 15.94
CA GLU A 132 -0.16 5.02 15.32
C GLU A 132 -1.22 5.43 14.29
N ILE A 133 -1.79 4.46 13.57
CA ILE A 133 -2.95 4.72 12.71
C ILE A 133 -4.15 5.16 13.55
N ASP A 134 -4.43 4.48 14.66
CA ASP A 134 -5.56 4.81 15.55
C ASP A 134 -5.42 6.21 16.19
N SER A 135 -4.18 6.69 16.41
CA SER A 135 -3.89 8.02 16.97
C SER A 135 -3.67 9.11 15.91
N ALA A 136 -3.64 8.76 14.62
CA ALA A 136 -3.38 9.70 13.53
C ALA A 136 -4.54 10.71 13.37
N PRO A 137 -4.27 11.90 12.82
CA PRO A 137 -5.33 12.85 12.48
C PRO A 137 -6.30 12.25 11.46
N LYS A 138 -7.57 12.61 11.59
CA LYS A 138 -8.63 12.24 10.65
C LYS A 138 -8.90 13.38 9.69
N LYS A 139 -9.05 13.07 8.42
CA LYS A 139 -9.51 14.02 7.40
C LYS A 139 -10.59 13.37 6.54
N ASP A 140 -11.54 14.19 6.12
CA ASP A 140 -12.54 13.77 5.16
C ASP A 140 -11.94 13.81 3.74
N PHE A 141 -12.02 12.69 3.04
CA PHE A 141 -11.53 12.53 1.67
C PHE A 141 -12.66 12.28 0.66
N GLY A 142 -13.93 12.47 1.05
CA GLY A 142 -15.05 12.08 0.18
C GLY A 142 -16.40 12.71 0.47
N SER A 143 -16.55 13.71 1.33
CA SER A 143 -17.82 14.45 1.42
C SER A 143 -18.15 15.10 0.07
N LYS A 144 -19.05 14.46 -0.68
CA LYS A 144 -19.87 15.15 -1.66
C LYS A 144 -20.89 15.99 -0.90
N LEU A 145 -21.31 17.12 -1.48
CA LEU A 145 -22.29 18.09 -0.96
C LEU A 145 -23.69 17.54 -0.59
N SER A 146 -23.89 16.21 -0.56
CA SER A 146 -25.11 15.54 -0.11
C SER A 146 -24.78 14.54 1.00
N ASP A 147 -25.53 14.59 2.10
CA ASP A 147 -25.32 14.00 3.44
C ASP A 147 -25.08 12.46 3.58
N SER A 148 -24.64 11.76 2.54
CA SER A 148 -24.61 10.29 2.55
C SER A 148 -23.44 9.65 1.78
N GLY A 149 -22.25 10.28 1.73
CA GLY A 149 -21.15 9.77 0.89
C GLY A 149 -19.70 9.95 1.34
N GLY A 150 -19.43 10.57 2.49
CA GLY A 150 -18.06 10.80 2.96
C GLY A 150 -17.45 9.60 3.67
N TYR A 151 -16.17 9.31 3.42
CA TYR A 151 -15.37 8.43 4.28
C TYR A 151 -14.21 9.20 4.89
N LYS A 152 -14.08 9.08 6.22
CA LYS A 152 -12.95 9.65 6.95
C LYS A 152 -11.78 8.70 6.86
N CYS A 153 -10.60 9.24 6.59
CA CYS A 153 -9.34 8.49 6.68
C CYS A 153 -8.49 9.05 7.80
N PHE A 154 -7.86 8.13 8.52
CA PHE A 154 -6.61 8.40 9.21
C PHE A 154 -5.52 8.64 8.16
N TYR A 155 -4.67 9.63 8.40
CA TYR A 155 -3.57 9.93 7.48
C TYR A 155 -2.26 10.19 8.21
N ILE A 156 -1.17 9.65 7.66
CA ILE A 156 0.21 9.94 8.10
C ILE A 156 1.01 10.29 6.85
N GLN A 157 1.67 11.45 6.84
CA GLN A 157 2.54 11.85 5.73
C GLN A 157 3.75 10.93 5.61
N ILE A 158 4.21 10.64 4.39
CA ILE A 158 5.33 9.73 4.13
C ILE A 158 6.58 10.11 4.94
N LYS A 159 6.94 11.41 4.99
CA LYS A 159 8.09 11.86 5.79
C LYS A 159 8.01 11.48 7.29
N ASN A 160 6.79 11.35 7.81
CA ASN A 160 6.51 11.03 9.21
C ASN A 160 6.35 9.53 9.48
N LEU A 161 6.43 8.67 8.46
CA LEU A 161 6.44 7.21 8.65
C LEU A 161 7.79 6.74 9.19
N HIS A 162 7.78 5.57 9.84
CA HIS A 162 9.02 4.87 10.18
C HIS A 162 9.76 4.47 8.91
N GLU A 163 11.09 4.51 8.97
CA GLU A 163 11.94 4.08 7.87
C GLU A 163 11.88 2.57 7.68
N MET A 164 12.02 2.10 6.44
CA MET A 164 11.96 0.66 6.16
C MET A 164 13.15 -0.12 6.73
N ASN A 165 14.30 0.52 6.96
CA ASN A 165 15.47 -0.13 7.57
C ASN A 165 15.19 -0.66 9.00
N THR A 166 14.23 -0.09 9.73
CA THR A 166 13.81 -0.58 11.06
C THR A 166 12.75 -1.68 10.97
N PHE A 167 12.02 -1.77 9.85
CA PHE A 167 10.84 -2.61 9.71
C PHE A 167 11.09 -4.08 10.06
N LYS A 168 12.13 -4.71 9.48
CA LYS A 168 12.42 -6.14 9.71
C LYS A 168 12.63 -6.43 11.20
N LYS A 169 13.35 -5.54 11.91
CA LYS A 169 13.62 -5.70 13.34
C LYS A 169 12.31 -5.67 14.15
N ASP A 170 11.47 -4.66 13.91
CA ASP A 170 10.19 -4.51 14.61
C ASP A 170 9.21 -5.64 14.27
N TYR A 171 9.13 -6.03 13.00
CA TYR A 171 8.33 -7.16 12.55
C TYR A 171 8.74 -8.47 13.24
N TYR A 172 10.02 -8.81 13.25
CA TYR A 172 10.49 -10.04 13.90
C TYR A 172 10.30 -10.03 15.42
N ASN A 173 10.44 -8.87 16.07
CA ASN A 173 10.16 -8.74 17.51
C ASN A 173 8.68 -8.96 17.83
N ASN A 174 7.79 -8.46 16.98
CA ASN A 174 6.35 -8.68 17.12
C ASN A 174 5.98 -10.16 16.91
N VAL A 175 6.52 -10.80 15.87
CA VAL A 175 6.27 -12.23 15.60
C VAL A 175 6.77 -13.13 16.72
N LYS A 176 7.88 -12.80 17.39
CA LYS A 176 8.40 -13.58 18.53
C LYS A 176 7.60 -13.41 19.82
N SER A 177 6.81 -12.34 19.91
CA SER A 177 6.06 -11.99 21.13
C SER A 177 4.63 -12.56 21.13
N ASN A 178 4.23 -13.22 20.04
CA ASN A 178 2.94 -13.89 19.83
C ASN A 178 3.15 -15.39 19.62
#